data_AF-A0A2U8XDS2-F1
#
_entry.id   AF-A0A2U8XDS2-F1
#
_cell.length_a   1.000
_cell.length_b   1.000
_cell.length_c   1.000
_cell.angle_alpha   90.00
_cell.angle_beta   90.00
_cell.angle_gamma   90.00
#
_symmetry.space_group_name_H-M   'P 1'
#
loop_
_entity.id
_entity.type
_entity.pdbx_description
1 polymer ?
#
loop_
_entity_poly.entity_id
_entity_poly.type
_entity_poly.pdbx_seq_one_letter_code
_entity_poly.pdbx_strand_id
1 'polypeptide(L)'
;MSILLMILFFINMKSIHPIHLIISLIFYALMICVTLSIQSYNFMFSIMFFMMMISGLLIIFLYFASLISNEQNKLIFSTPLIINKLMNMLITLIFFLNLFKYNFYYMFETNQMFLINSPLFLNIFNIFNYPFNNFTLLSMIYLLIVLFSIIKICSIKTSSFRKLN
;
A
#
# COMPACT_ATOMS: atom_id res chain seq x y z
N MET A 1 12.53 5.08 8.22
CA MET A 1 11.10 4.73 8.39
C MET A 1 10.59 3.77 7.31
N SER A 2 10.74 4.07 6.02
CA SER A 2 10.26 3.21 4.91
C SER A 2 10.98 1.86 4.78
N ILE A 3 12.32 1.84 4.98
CA ILE A 3 13.13 0.60 4.89
C ILE A 3 12.74 -0.41 5.98
N LEU A 4 12.40 0.08 7.17
CA LEU A 4 11.97 -0.74 8.30
C LEU A 4 10.61 -1.40 8.02
N LEU A 5 9.65 -0.63 7.48
CA LEU A 5 8.34 -1.13 7.03
C LEU A 5 8.48 -2.17 5.90
N MET A 6 9.43 -1.98 4.97
CA MET A 6 9.72 -2.96 3.93
C MET A 6 10.29 -4.25 4.49
N ILE A 7 11.22 -4.18 5.44
CA ILE A 7 11.78 -5.37 6.10
C ILE A 7 10.67 -6.15 6.81
N LEU A 8 9.75 -5.47 7.49
CA LEU A 8 8.59 -6.12 8.14
C LEU A 8 7.68 -6.84 7.13
N PHE A 9 7.43 -6.24 5.97
CA PHE A 9 6.61 -6.83 4.93
C PHE A 9 7.25 -8.11 4.37
N PHE A 10 8.56 -8.09 4.09
CA PHE A 10 9.27 -9.26 3.56
C PHE A 10 9.28 -10.46 4.52
N ILE A 11 9.34 -10.22 5.84
CA ILE A 11 9.40 -11.32 6.81
C ILE A 11 8.02 -12.01 6.95
N ASN A 12 6.92 -11.29 6.73
CA ASN A 12 5.56 -11.87 6.79
C ASN A 12 5.16 -12.69 5.55
N MET A 13 5.92 -12.65 4.46
CA MET A 13 5.53 -13.32 3.22
C MET A 13 5.67 -14.85 3.23
N LYS A 14 6.53 -15.41 4.10
CA LYS A 14 7.01 -16.79 3.93
C LYS A 14 6.10 -17.89 4.50
N SER A 15 5.03 -17.59 5.23
CA SER A 15 4.34 -18.65 6.01
C SER A 15 2.86 -18.40 6.29
N ILE A 16 2.16 -17.73 5.39
CA ILE A 16 0.85 -17.17 5.72
C ILE A 16 -0.18 -17.45 4.62
N HIS A 17 -1.32 -18.01 5.01
CA HIS A 17 -2.52 -18.14 4.17
C HIS A 17 -2.88 -16.79 3.51
N PRO A 18 -3.32 -16.75 2.23
CA PRO A 18 -3.54 -15.51 1.47
C PRO A 18 -4.41 -14.47 2.21
N ILE A 19 -5.37 -14.92 3.02
CA ILE A 19 -6.19 -14.04 3.87
C ILE A 19 -5.36 -13.22 4.87
N HIS A 20 -4.40 -13.83 5.57
CA HIS A 20 -3.58 -13.10 6.54
C HIS A 20 -2.53 -12.24 5.84
N LEU A 21 -2.14 -12.58 4.61
CA LEU A 21 -1.39 -11.69 3.74
C LEU A 21 -2.21 -10.43 3.40
N ILE A 22 -3.49 -10.55 3.03
CA ILE A 22 -4.39 -9.40 2.81
C ILE A 22 -4.51 -8.52 4.06
N ILE A 23 -4.73 -9.12 5.23
CA ILE A 23 -4.85 -8.38 6.51
C ILE A 23 -3.55 -7.62 6.82
N SER A 24 -2.40 -8.26 6.67
CA SER A 24 -1.11 -7.59 6.89
C SER A 24 -0.90 -6.42 5.91
N LEU A 25 -1.30 -6.57 4.64
CA LEU A 25 -1.16 -5.54 3.62
C LEU A 25 -2.02 -4.30 3.94
N ILE A 26 -3.24 -4.49 4.46
CA ILE A 26 -4.09 -3.40 4.95
C ILE A 26 -3.40 -2.64 6.08
N PHE A 27 -2.80 -3.35 7.05
CA PHE A 27 -2.12 -2.72 8.18
C PHE A 27 -0.89 -1.91 7.75
N TYR A 28 -0.08 -2.44 6.83
CA TYR A 28 1.05 -1.68 6.29
C TYR A 28 0.60 -0.45 5.49
N ALA A 29 -0.48 -0.57 4.70
CA ALA A 29 -1.01 0.57 3.95
C ALA A 29 -1.46 1.69 4.89
N LEU A 30 -2.12 1.37 6.00
CA LEU A 30 -2.50 2.34 7.03
C LEU A 30 -1.27 3.02 7.65
N MET A 31 -0.24 2.25 8.02
CA MET A 31 1.00 2.79 8.57
C MET A 31 1.69 3.74 7.59
N ILE A 32 1.72 3.41 6.30
CA ILE A 32 2.29 4.27 5.26
C ILE A 32 1.48 5.57 5.13
N CYS A 33 0.14 5.51 5.13
CA CYS A 33 -0.71 6.70 5.07
C CYS A 33 -0.42 7.66 6.23
N VAL A 34 -0.29 7.14 7.45
CA VAL A 34 0.03 7.94 8.64
C VAL A 34 1.41 8.58 8.49
N THR A 35 2.44 7.83 8.06
CA THR A 35 3.78 8.42 7.85
C THR A 35 3.79 9.51 6.79
N LEU A 36 3.05 9.35 5.70
CA LEU A 36 2.94 10.36 4.65
C LEU A 36 2.26 11.62 5.18
N SER A 37 1.19 11.46 5.96
CA SER A 37 0.45 12.58 6.55
C SER A 37 1.30 13.43 7.50
N ILE A 38 2.20 12.80 8.28
CA ILE A 38 3.10 13.50 9.21
C ILE A 38 4.21 14.25 8.46
N GLN A 39 4.67 13.72 7.32
CA GLN A 39 5.79 14.30 6.58
C GLN A 39 5.35 15.39 5.59
N SER A 40 4.10 15.39 5.13
CA SER A 40 3.63 16.30 4.10
C SER A 40 2.92 17.53 4.69
N TYR A 41 3.27 18.72 4.20
CA TYR A 41 2.52 19.95 4.47
C TYR A 41 1.06 19.89 4.00
N ASN A 42 0.77 19.13 2.93
CA ASN A 42 -0.57 18.96 2.37
C ASN A 42 -1.02 17.49 2.44
N PHE A 43 -2.12 17.23 3.17
CA PHE A 43 -2.67 15.90 3.37
C PHE A 43 -3.22 15.22 2.09
N MET A 44 -3.42 15.96 0.99
CA MET A 44 -4.06 15.43 -0.23
C MET A 44 -3.36 14.20 -0.81
N PHE A 45 -2.02 14.15 -0.78
CA PHE A 45 -1.30 12.99 -1.27
C PHE A 45 -1.52 11.74 -0.40
N SER A 46 -1.60 11.89 0.92
CA SER A 46 -1.91 10.79 1.83
C SER A 46 -3.33 10.24 1.60
N ILE A 47 -4.30 11.12 1.30
CA ILE A 47 -5.68 10.74 1.01
C ILE A 47 -5.77 10.02 -0.34
N MET A 48 -5.11 10.51 -1.39
CA MET A 48 -5.08 9.84 -2.70
C MET A 48 -4.47 8.44 -2.60
N PHE A 49 -3.36 8.30 -1.86
CA PHE A 49 -2.70 7.00 -1.65
C PHE A 49 -3.62 6.01 -0.92
N PHE A 50 -4.32 6.46 0.12
CA PHE A 50 -5.26 5.60 0.87
C PHE A 50 -6.37 5.03 -0.02
N MET A 51 -6.97 5.87 -0.88
CA MET A 51 -8.03 5.45 -1.79
C MET A 51 -7.54 4.46 -2.86
N MET A 52 -6.34 4.67 -3.40
CA MET A 52 -5.72 3.73 -4.34
C MET A 52 -5.46 2.36 -3.71
N MET A 53 -5.01 2.32 -2.45
CA MET A 53 -4.72 1.05 -1.78
C MET A 53 -5.99 0.27 -1.42
N ILE A 54 -7.04 0.93 -0.92
CA ILE A 54 -8.32 0.26 -0.60
C ILE A 54 -8.96 -0.35 -1.85
N SER A 55 -9.01 0.40 -2.94
CA SER A 55 -9.64 -0.09 -4.19
C SER A 55 -8.94 -1.33 -4.75
N GLY A 56 -7.60 -1.37 -4.74
CA GLY A 56 -6.83 -2.54 -5.18
C GLY A 56 -6.99 -3.76 -4.27
N LEU A 57 -7.04 -3.54 -2.95
CA LEU A 57 -7.18 -4.62 -1.96
C LEU A 57 -8.53 -5.34 -2.02
N LEU A 58 -9.61 -4.61 -2.32
CA LEU A 58 -10.95 -5.20 -2.47
C LEU A 58 -11.03 -6.17 -3.66
N ILE A 59 -10.39 -5.82 -4.78
CA ILE A 59 -10.35 -6.68 -5.98
C ILE A 59 -9.60 -7.99 -5.67
N ILE A 60 -8.47 -7.89 -4.97
CA ILE A 60 -7.69 -9.06 -4.54
C ILE A 60 -8.50 -9.94 -3.57
N PHE A 61 -9.23 -9.32 -2.63
CA PHE A 61 -10.10 -10.05 -1.70
C PHE A 61 -11.19 -10.84 -2.44
N LEU A 62 -11.88 -10.22 -3.42
CA LEU A 62 -12.90 -10.89 -4.22
C LEU A 62 -12.33 -12.09 -5.01
N TYR A 63 -11.14 -11.92 -5.60
CA TYR A 63 -10.46 -13.00 -6.31
C TYR A 63 -10.18 -14.21 -5.40
N PHE A 64 -9.56 -13.99 -4.24
CA PHE A 64 -9.25 -15.09 -3.32
C PHE A 64 -10.48 -15.71 -2.66
N ALA A 65 -11.51 -14.92 -2.33
CA ALA A 65 -12.78 -15.44 -1.83
C ALA A 65 -13.47 -16.36 -2.85
N SER A 66 -13.31 -16.08 -4.14
CA SER A 66 -13.88 -16.92 -5.21
C SER A 66 -13.11 -18.23 -5.46
N LEU A 67 -11.82 -18.30 -5.08
CA LEU A 67 -10.95 -19.45 -5.34
C LEU A 67 -10.84 -20.42 -4.17
N ILE A 68 -11.02 -19.95 -2.94
CA ILE A 68 -10.73 -20.73 -1.73
C ILE A 68 -12.03 -20.90 -0.94
N SER A 69 -12.85 -21.85 -1.37
CA SER A 69 -13.99 -22.32 -0.59
C SER A 69 -13.58 -23.51 0.29
N ASN A 70 -12.73 -23.30 1.30
CA ASN A 70 -12.56 -24.17 2.50
C ASN A 70 -11.22 -24.93 2.71
N GLU A 71 -10.04 -24.36 2.41
CA GLU A 71 -8.86 -24.84 3.14
C GLU A 71 -8.91 -24.29 4.57
N GLN A 72 -9.14 -25.17 5.54
CA GLN A 72 -9.09 -24.80 6.96
C GLN A 72 -7.73 -24.18 7.24
N ASN A 73 -7.77 -22.91 7.66
CA ASN A 73 -6.60 -22.13 7.99
C ASN A 73 -5.96 -22.72 9.26
N LYS A 74 -5.16 -23.79 9.10
CA LYS A 74 -4.36 -24.34 10.19
C LYS A 74 -3.27 -23.33 10.48
N LEU A 75 -3.53 -22.47 11.47
CA LEU A 75 -2.53 -21.60 12.08
C LEU A 75 -1.50 -22.50 12.78
N ILE A 76 -0.54 -23.01 12.01
CA ILE A 76 0.58 -23.76 12.53
C ILE A 76 1.47 -22.73 13.21
N PHE A 77 1.37 -22.64 14.54
CA PHE A 77 2.28 -21.83 15.35
C PHE A 77 3.65 -22.52 15.39
N SER A 78 4.43 -22.34 14.33
CA SER A 78 5.83 -22.74 14.34
C SER A 78 6.63 -21.74 15.20
N THR A 79 7.64 -22.24 15.91
CA THR A 79 8.59 -21.40 16.66
C THR A 79 9.17 -20.24 15.84
N PRO A 80 9.52 -20.38 14.54
CA PRO A 80 9.99 -19.23 13.74
C PRO A 80 8.91 -18.18 13.48
N LEU A 81 7.63 -18.57 13.39
CA LEU A 81 6.51 -17.63 13.25
C LEU A 81 6.35 -16.74 14.50
N ILE A 82 6.54 -17.31 15.69
CA ILE A 82 6.47 -16.57 16.95
C ILE A 82 7.63 -15.58 17.08
N ILE A 83 8.85 -16.03 16.76
CA ILE A 83 10.04 -15.16 16.77
C ILE A 83 9.87 -14.01 15.78
N ASN A 84 9.36 -14.27 14.58
CA ASN A 84 9.07 -13.21 13.61
C ASN A 84 8.07 -12.18 14.17
N LYS A 85 6.96 -12.64 14.77
CA LYS A 85 5.95 -11.74 15.36
C LYS A 85 6.54 -10.89 16.49
N LEU A 86 7.40 -11.45 17.34
CA LEU A 86 8.09 -10.71 18.40
C LEU A 86 9.04 -9.65 17.84
N MET A 87 9.82 -9.99 16.82
CA MET A 87 10.69 -9.03 16.14
C MET A 87 9.87 -7.90 15.51
N ASN A 88 8.73 -8.21 14.88
CA ASN A 88 7.84 -7.20 14.34
C ASN A 88 7.33 -6.23 15.42
N MET A 89 6.92 -6.74 16.59
CA MET A 89 6.48 -5.90 17.72
C MET A 89 7.59 -4.96 18.21
N LEU A 90 8.82 -5.45 18.39
CA LEU A 90 9.95 -4.62 18.81
C LEU A 90 10.25 -3.50 17.81
N ILE A 91 10.21 -3.83 16.52
CA ILE A 91 10.42 -2.87 15.44
C ILE A 91 9.33 -1.79 15.44
N THR A 92 8.06 -2.16 15.67
CA THR A 92 6.97 -1.17 15.80
C THR A 92 7.11 -0.27 17.03
N LEU A 93 7.62 -0.79 18.16
CA LEU A 93 7.88 0.03 19.35
C LEU A 93 8.98 1.06 19.09
N ILE A 94 10.07 0.67 18.43
CA ILE A 94 11.14 1.59 18.03
C ILE A 94 10.59 2.67 17.07
N PHE A 95 9.68 2.29 16.17
CA PHE A 95 9.00 3.23 15.29
C PHE A 95 8.23 4.30 16.08
N PHE A 96 7.40 3.90 17.06
CA PHE A 96 6.65 4.85 17.88
C PHE A 96 7.56 5.79 18.68
N LEU A 97 8.62 5.27 19.30
CA LEU A 97 9.55 6.09 20.07
C LEU A 97 10.25 7.15 19.22
N ASN A 98 10.63 6.81 17.98
CA ASN A 98 11.25 7.75 17.06
C ASN A 98 10.27 8.78 16.51
N LEU A 99 9.01 8.41 16.25
CA LEU A 99 7.96 9.35 15.85
C LEU A 99 7.72 10.42 16.93
N PHE A 100 7.61 10.02 18.19
CA PHE A 100 7.42 10.98 19.28
C PHE A 100 8.59 11.97 19.34
N LYS A 101 9.84 11.50 19.30
CA LYS A 101 11.01 12.39 19.31
C LYS A 101 11.04 13.37 18.14
N TYR A 102 10.75 12.89 16.93
CA TYR A 102 10.75 13.73 15.74
C TYR A 102 9.63 14.79 15.76
N ASN A 103 8.43 14.40 16.18
CA ASN A 103 7.30 15.33 16.28
C ASN A 103 7.51 16.39 17.37
N PHE A 104 8.12 16.04 18.51
CA PHE A 104 8.45 17.03 19.53
C PHE A 104 9.46 18.07 19.00
N TYR A 105 10.50 17.67 18.28
CA TYR A 105 11.47 18.61 17.71
C TYR A 105 10.86 19.51 16.63
N TYR A 106 10.05 18.95 15.72
CA TYR A 106 9.43 19.73 14.64
C TYR A 106 8.33 20.68 15.10
N MET A 107 7.55 20.32 16.13
CA MET A 107 6.53 21.21 16.71
C MET A 107 7.12 22.47 17.33
N PHE A 108 8.35 22.40 17.85
CA PHE A 108 9.04 23.56 18.41
C PHE A 108 9.67 24.47 17.34
N GLU A 109 10.13 23.92 16.21
CA GLU A 109 10.76 24.70 15.15
C GLU A 109 9.76 25.28 14.12
N THR A 110 8.60 24.66 13.96
CA THR A 110 7.59 25.09 12.98
C THR A 110 6.39 25.75 13.67
N ASN A 111 6.57 26.99 14.10
CA ASN A 111 5.47 27.93 14.31
C ASN A 111 4.84 28.33 12.94
N GLN A 112 4.39 27.32 12.17
CA GLN A 112 3.89 27.43 10.80
C GLN A 112 2.36 27.43 10.75
N MET A 113 1.69 27.97 11.78
CA MET A 113 0.28 28.38 11.67
C MET A 113 0.06 29.45 10.58
N PHE A 114 1.12 29.96 9.95
CA PHE A 114 1.07 30.98 8.89
C PHE A 114 1.04 30.43 7.44
N LEU A 115 1.09 29.12 7.20
CA LEU A 115 1.07 28.55 5.83
C LEU A 115 -0.27 27.93 5.41
N ILE A 116 -1.32 28.15 6.21
CA ILE A 116 -2.68 27.65 5.98
C ILE A 116 -3.30 28.17 4.67
N ASN A 117 -2.76 29.28 4.13
CA ASN A 117 -3.24 29.90 2.89
C ASN A 117 -2.37 29.64 1.65
N SER A 118 -1.35 28.78 1.72
CA SER A 118 -0.71 28.33 0.47
C SER A 118 -1.74 27.48 -0.31
N PRO A 119 -1.89 27.68 -1.63
CA PRO A 119 -2.84 26.90 -2.40
C PRO A 119 -2.43 25.43 -2.34
N LEU A 120 -3.12 24.65 -1.51
CA LEU A 120 -2.83 23.23 -1.23
C LEU A 120 -2.73 22.38 -2.52
N PHE A 121 -3.29 22.88 -3.61
CA PHE A 121 -3.39 22.22 -4.91
C PHE A 121 -2.36 22.65 -5.95
N LEU A 122 -1.51 23.65 -5.69
CA LEU A 122 -0.57 24.14 -6.72
C LEU A 122 0.37 23.04 -7.20
N ASN A 123 0.83 22.18 -6.27
CA ASN A 123 1.70 21.05 -6.60
C ASN A 123 1.02 20.02 -7.52
N ILE A 124 -0.29 19.82 -7.39
CA ILE A 124 -1.04 18.90 -8.25
C ILE A 124 -1.19 19.52 -9.64
N PHE A 125 -1.48 20.82 -9.71
CA PHE A 125 -1.62 21.53 -10.98
C PHE A 125 -0.30 21.58 -11.77
N ASN A 126 0.83 21.64 -11.09
CA ASN A 126 2.15 21.64 -11.70
C ASN A 126 2.45 20.35 -12.50
N ILE A 127 1.78 19.24 -12.20
CA ILE A 127 1.92 17.97 -12.94
C ILE A 127 1.32 18.08 -14.35
N PHE A 128 0.26 18.88 -14.51
CA PHE A 128 -0.38 19.13 -15.81
C PHE A 128 0.34 20.22 -16.63
N ASN A 129 1.18 21.01 -15.99
CA ASN A 129 1.93 22.07 -16.65
C ASN A 129 3.28 21.54 -17.19
N TYR A 130 3.84 22.25 -18.16
CA TYR A 130 5.20 21.97 -18.63
C TYR A 130 6.21 22.19 -17.49
N PRO A 131 7.24 21.33 -17.31
CA PRO A 131 7.66 20.21 -18.17
C PRO A 131 7.02 18.86 -17.84
N PHE A 132 6.23 18.75 -16.76
CA PHE A 132 5.74 17.46 -16.27
C PHE A 132 4.57 16.87 -17.07
N ASN A 133 3.92 17.66 -17.92
CA ASN A 133 2.85 17.18 -18.81
C ASN A 133 3.25 16.00 -19.72
N ASN A 134 4.53 15.79 -19.98
CA ASN A 134 4.95 14.58 -20.71
C ASN A 134 4.69 13.31 -19.90
N PHE A 135 4.83 13.35 -18.56
CA PHE A 135 4.53 12.21 -17.69
C PHE A 135 3.03 11.91 -17.61
N THR A 136 2.17 12.94 -17.65
CA THR A 136 0.71 12.72 -17.70
C THR A 136 0.30 12.09 -19.02
N LEU A 137 0.86 12.55 -20.16
CA LEU A 137 0.61 11.92 -21.45
C LEU A 137 1.05 10.45 -21.48
N LEU A 138 2.24 10.16 -20.93
CA LEU A 138 2.75 8.79 -20.81
C LEU A 138 1.83 7.89 -19.97
N SER A 139 1.32 8.37 -18.83
CA SER A 139 0.44 7.58 -17.96
C SER A 139 -0.93 7.29 -18.60
N MET A 140 -1.48 8.24 -19.37
CA MET A 140 -2.73 8.02 -20.11
C MET A 140 -2.57 6.96 -21.20
N ILE A 141 -1.48 7.02 -21.97
CA ILE A 141 -1.17 6.00 -22.99
C ILE A 141 -0.97 4.63 -22.33
N TYR A 142 -0.26 4.58 -21.19
CA TYR A 142 -0.07 3.34 -20.44
C TYR A 142 -1.39 2.71 -20.00
N LEU A 143 -2.30 3.48 -19.39
CA LEU A 143 -3.62 2.97 -18.98
C LEU A 143 -4.44 2.44 -20.16
N LEU A 144 -4.34 3.10 -21.32
CA LEU A 144 -5.03 2.68 -22.54
C LEU A 144 -4.47 1.36 -23.11
N ILE A 145 -3.14 1.20 -23.13
CA ILE A 145 -2.50 -0.06 -23.53
C ILE A 145 -2.88 -1.19 -22.56
N VAL A 146 -2.87 -0.93 -21.25
CA VAL A 146 -3.27 -1.90 -20.23
C VAL A 146 -4.72 -2.35 -20.45
N LEU A 147 -5.65 -1.43 -20.72
CA LEU A 147 -7.04 -1.78 -21.01
C LEU A 147 -7.17 -2.71 -22.22
N PHE A 148 -6.47 -2.44 -23.33
CA PHE A 148 -6.46 -3.34 -24.49
C PHE A 148 -5.87 -4.72 -24.15
N SER A 149 -4.79 -4.76 -23.35
CA SER A 149 -4.18 -6.02 -22.92
C SER A 149 -5.13 -6.85 -22.06
N ILE A 150 -5.87 -6.21 -21.14
CA ILE A 150 -6.86 -6.87 -20.27
C ILE A 150 -8.00 -7.44 -21.12
N ILE A 151 -8.55 -6.67 -22.05
CA ILE A 151 -9.61 -7.15 -22.96
C ILE A 151 -9.11 -8.38 -23.75
N LYS A 152 -7.88 -8.33 -24.27
CA LYS A 152 -7.29 -9.46 -24.99
C LYS A 152 -7.18 -10.70 -24.10
N ILE A 153 -6.67 -10.57 -22.87
CA ILE A 153 -6.54 -11.69 -21.91
C ILE A 153 -7.93 -12.25 -21.55
N CYS A 154 -8.90 -11.40 -21.24
CA CYS A 154 -10.26 -11.83 -20.90
C CYS A 154 -10.99 -12.49 -22.07
N SER A 155 -10.67 -12.14 -23.32
CA SER A 155 -11.28 -12.74 -24.52
C SER A 155 -10.76 -14.14 -24.85
N ILE A 156 -9.63 -14.57 -24.25
CA ILE A 156 -9.11 -15.93 -24.40
C ILE A 156 -10.05 -16.87 -23.64
N LYS A 157 -11.02 -17.42 -24.34
CA LYS A 157 -11.85 -18.52 -23.82
C LYS A 157 -10.97 -19.74 -23.65
N THR A 158 -10.73 -20.14 -22.40
CA THR A 158 -10.14 -21.45 -22.11
C THR A 158 -11.14 -22.51 -22.58
N SER A 159 -10.84 -23.17 -23.70
CA SER A 159 -11.49 -24.43 -24.03
C SER A 159 -11.32 -25.37 -22.84
N SER A 160 -12.41 -26.00 -22.41
CA SER A 160 -12.51 -26.75 -21.17
C SER A 160 -11.28 -27.64 -20.90
N PHE A 161 -10.56 -27.40 -19.81
CA PHE A 161 -9.54 -28.31 -19.23
C PHE A 161 -10.17 -29.59 -18.65
N ARG A 162 -11.19 -30.13 -19.31
CA ARG A 162 -12.01 -31.26 -18.82
C ARG A 162 -11.68 -32.59 -19.50
N LYS A 163 -10.60 -32.65 -20.27
CA LYS A 163 -10.02 -33.91 -20.79
C LYS A 163 -8.50 -33.77 -20.91
N LEU A 164 -7.82 -33.74 -19.77
CA LEU A 164 -6.46 -34.28 -19.69
C LEU A 164 -6.63 -35.55 -18.86
N ASN A 165 -6.73 -36.67 -19.58
CA ASN A 165 -6.70 -38.03 -19.02
C ASN A 165 -5.33 -38.27 -18.37
#